data_AF-A0A5K7ZTX2-F1
#
_entry.id   AF-A0A5K7ZTX2-F1
#
_cell.length_a   1.000
_cell.length_b   1.000
_cell.length_c   1.000
_cell.angle_alpha   90.00
_cell.angle_beta   90.00
_cell.angle_gamma   90.00
#
_symmetry.space_group_name_H-M   'P 1'
#
loop_
_entity.id
_entity.type
_entity.pdbx_description
1 polymer ?
#
loop_
_entity_poly.entity_id
_entity_poly.type
_entity_poly.pdbx_seq_one_letter_code
_entity_poly.pdbx_strand_id
1 'polypeptide(L)' 'MPVGGGGTDFRPAFDWVEGRGLAPLCMIYLTDLACNRFPQPPPYPVLWACVGEVSAPPPFGEWLSINGSE' A
#
# COMPACT_ATOMS: atom_id res chain seq x y z
N MET A 1 0.45 -3.65 26.34
CA MET A 1 1.54 -3.30 25.40
C MET A 1 1.15 -3.83 24.03
N PRO A 2 1.16 -3.02 22.96
CA PRO A 2 1.05 -3.59 21.62
C PRO A 2 2.32 -4.44 21.38
N VAL A 3 2.13 -5.69 20.99
CA VAL A 3 3.22 -6.58 20.60
C VAL A 3 3.41 -6.40 19.10
N GLY A 4 4.52 -5.76 18.69
CA GLY A 4 4.95 -5.75 17.29
C GLY A 4 5.58 -7.10 16.91
N GLY A 5 5.61 -7.43 15.61
CA GLY A 5 6.32 -8.63 15.12
C GLY A 5 5.61 -9.48 14.06
N GLY A 6 4.38 -9.12 13.65
CA GLY A 6 3.63 -9.87 12.63
C GLY A 6 3.94 -9.50 11.16
N GLY A 7 4.84 -8.52 10.95
CA GLY A 7 5.05 -7.80 9.69
C GLY A 7 3.86 -6.93 9.29
N THR A 8 3.99 -6.24 8.15
CA THR A 8 2.96 -5.31 7.68
C THR A 8 1.92 -6.04 6.82
N ASP A 9 0.65 -5.78 7.08
CA ASP A 9 -0.48 -6.26 6.27
C ASP A 9 -1.12 -5.04 5.60
N PHE A 10 -1.14 -4.99 4.28
CA PHE A 10 -1.70 -3.85 3.55
C PHE A 10 -3.21 -3.95 3.33
N ARG A 11 -3.83 -5.10 3.59
CA ARG A 11 -5.28 -5.32 3.39
C ARG A 11 -6.20 -4.39 4.20
N PRO A 12 -5.92 -4.05 5.47
CA PRO A 12 -6.88 -3.31 6.30
C PRO A 12 -7.33 -1.96 5.73
N ALA A 13 -6.46 -1.24 5.02
CA ALA A 13 -6.85 0.02 4.38
C ALA A 13 -7.83 -0.19 3.22
N PHE A 14 -7.65 -1.26 2.43
CA PHE A 14 -8.52 -1.63 1.32
C PHE A 14 -9.86 -2.16 1.83
N ASP A 15 -9.83 -3.02 2.85
CA ASP A 15 -11.03 -3.54 3.52
C ASP A 15 -11.92 -2.41 4.06
N TRP A 16 -11.30 -1.33 4.56
CA TRP A 16 -12.03 -0.15 5.04
C TRP A 16 -12.71 0.63 3.91
N VAL A 17 -12.06 0.77 2.74
CA VAL A 17 -12.63 1.43 1.56
C VAL A 17 -13.81 0.62 1.04
N GLU A 18 -13.63 -0.70 0.88
CA GLU A 18 -14.67 -1.63 0.44
C GLU A 18 -15.85 -1.66 1.41
N GLY A 19 -15.58 -1.79 2.71
CA GLY A 19 -16.61 -1.84 3.76
C GLY A 19 -17.45 -0.57 3.86
N ARG A 20 -16.96 0.56 3.32
CA ARG A 20 -17.71 1.82 3.22
C ARG A 20 -18.35 2.05 1.85
N GLY A 21 -18.18 1.13 0.90
CA GLY A 21 -18.69 1.28 -0.47
C GLY A 21 -18.14 2.50 -1.19
N LEU A 22 -16.92 2.91 -0.86
CA LEU A 22 -16.27 4.06 -1.50
C LEU A 22 -15.75 3.66 -2.88
N ALA A 23 -15.81 4.60 -3.83
CA ALA A 23 -15.22 4.47 -5.16
C ALA A 23 -14.23 5.61 -5.40
N PRO A 24 -13.02 5.56 -4.81
CA PRO A 24 -12.01 6.58 -5.03
C PRO A 24 -11.58 6.64 -6.50
N LEU A 25 -11.22 7.82 -6.99
CA LEU A 25 -10.56 7.96 -8.30
C LEU A 25 -9.17 7.32 -8.32
N CYS A 26 -8.48 7.32 -7.18
CA CYS A 26 -7.19 6.67 -6.99
C CYS A 26 -6.94 6.52 -5.48
N MET A 27 -6.31 5.41 -5.09
CA MET A 27 -5.74 5.25 -3.76
C MET A 27 -4.23 5.45 -3.83
N ILE A 28 -3.70 6.42 -3.09
CA ILE A 28 -2.26 6.61 -2.93
C ILE A 28 -1.84 5.96 -1.62
N TYR A 29 -0.96 4.95 -1.69
CA TYR A 29 -0.48 4.21 -0.52
C TYR A 29 0.99 4.52 -0.28
N LEU A 30 1.31 5.21 0.81
CA LEU A 30 2.69 5.52 1.20
C LEU A 30 3.28 4.35 2.00
N THR A 31 4.37 3.77 1.54
CA THR A 31 4.98 2.60 2.18
C THR A 31 6.43 2.39 1.73
N ASP A 32 7.21 1.64 2.49
CA ASP A 32 8.50 1.08 2.06
C ASP A 32 8.36 -0.29 1.36
N LEU A 33 7.11 -0.75 1.16
CA LEU A 33 6.75 -2.08 0.65
C LEU A 33 7.20 -3.26 1.53
N ALA A 34 7.68 -3.01 2.76
CA ALA A 34 8.05 -4.05 3.70
C ALA A 34 6.79 -4.70 4.31
N CYS A 35 6.22 -5.69 3.61
CA CYS A 35 4.98 -6.35 4.00
C CYS A 35 5.02 -7.87 3.82
N ASN A 36 4.08 -8.53 4.49
CA ASN A 36 3.84 -9.97 4.36
C ASN A 36 2.64 -10.28 3.47
N ARG A 37 1.73 -9.32 3.28
CA ARG A 37 0.45 -9.53 2.60
C ARG A 37 -0.01 -8.27 1.85
N PHE A 38 -0.26 -8.46 0.56
CA PHE A 38 -0.97 -7.51 -0.30
C PHE A 38 -2.46 -7.88 -0.38
N PRO A 39 -3.35 -6.91 -0.66
CA PRO A 39 -4.75 -7.19 -0.98
C PRO A 39 -4.91 -7.76 -2.39
N GLN A 40 -6.14 -8.14 -2.75
CA GLN A 40 -6.49 -8.31 -4.15
C GLN A 40 -6.56 -6.94 -4.84
N PRO A 41 -6.29 -6.85 -6.16
CA PRO A 41 -6.42 -5.59 -6.89
C PRO A 41 -7.86 -5.03 -6.77
N PRO A 42 -8.04 -3.79 -6.28
CA PRO A 42 -9.37 -3.17 -6.20
C PRO A 42 -9.86 -2.70 -7.58
N PRO A 43 -11.15 -2.35 -7.74
CA PRO A 43 -11.71 -1.85 -9.01
C PRO A 43 -11.37 -0.38 -9.30
N TYR A 44 -10.40 0.20 -8.59
CA TYR A 44 -9.95 1.58 -8.74
C TYR A 44 -8.41 1.64 -8.87
N PRO A 45 -7.86 2.67 -9.50
CA PRO A 45 -6.40 2.85 -9.60
C PRO A 45 -5.72 2.91 -8.24
N VAL A 46 -4.53 2.32 -8.16
CA VAL A 46 -3.68 2.36 -6.96
C VAL A 46 -2.30 2.85 -7.35
N LEU A 47 -1.83 3.88 -6.66
CA LEU A 47 -0.48 4.40 -6.74
C LEU A 47 0.27 4.08 -5.45
N TRP A 48 1.29 3.24 -5.55
CA TRP A 48 2.20 2.96 -4.44
C TRP A 48 3.31 4.00 -4.42
N ALA A 49 3.27 4.87 -3.41
CA ALA A 49 4.25 5.90 -3.18
C ALA A 49 5.34 5.33 -2.26
N CYS A 50 6.41 4.84 -2.87
CA CYS A 50 7.40 4.00 -2.20
C CYS A 50 8.54 4.84 -1.61
N VAL A 51 8.92 4.60 -0.36
CA VAL A 51 10.10 5.22 0.29
C VAL A 51 11.18 4.18 0.52
N GLY A 52 12.45 4.59 0.42
CA GLY A 52 13.60 3.70 0.61
C GLY A 52 13.83 2.75 -0.57
N GLU A 53 14.60 1.69 -0.33
CA GLU A 53 14.93 0.71 -1.35
C GLU A 53 13.77 -0.27 -1.59
N VAL A 54 13.28 -0.28 -2.83
CA VAL A 54 12.25 -1.22 -3.29
C VAL A 54 12.93 -2.47 -3.84
N SER A 55 12.86 -3.57 -3.11
CA SER A 55 13.45 -4.86 -3.54
C SER A 55 12.62 -5.57 -4.61
N ALA A 56 11.30 -5.35 -4.64
CA ALA A 56 10.39 -5.87 -5.64
C ALA A 56 9.19 -4.92 -5.84
N PRO A 57 8.67 -4.77 -7.06
CA PRO A 57 7.51 -3.93 -7.31
C PRO A 57 6.24 -4.52 -6.66
N PRO A 58 5.23 -3.68 -6.34
CA PRO A 58 3.95 -4.15 -5.87
C PRO A 58 3.26 -5.02 -6.95
N PRO A 59 2.39 -5.97 -6.55
CA PRO A 59 1.81 -6.94 -7.49
C PRO A 59 0.78 -6.35 -8.45
N PHE A 60 0.32 -5.12 -8.22
CA PHE A 60 -0.64 -4.41 -9.08
C PHE A 60 -0.52 -2.90 -8.85
N GLY A 61 -1.16 -2.12 -9.73
CA GLY A 61 -1.14 -0.65 -9.65
C GLY A 61 0.15 -0.04 -10.20
N GLU A 62 0.21 1.28 -10.20
CA GLU A 62 1.42 2.04 -10.53
C GLU A 62 2.23 2.26 -9.26
N TRP A 63 3.54 2.47 -9.41
CA TRP A 63 4.40 2.80 -8.27
C TRP A 63 5.48 3.79 -8.66
N LEU A 64 5.89 4.60 -7.68
CA LEU A 64 6.98 5.55 -7.83
C LEU A 64 7.84 5.54 -6.56
N SER A 65 9.12 5.87 -6.70
CA SER A 65 9.98 6.13 -5.55
C SER A 65 9.91 7.60 -5.15
N ILE A 66 9.69 7.87 -3.87
CA ILE A 66 9.83 9.18 -3.25
C ILE A 66 11.23 9.27 -2.66
N ASN A 67 12.03 10.17 -3.21
CA ASN A 67 13.33 10.54 -2.66
C ASN A 67 13.16 11.86 -1.88
N GLY A 68 13.70 11.92 -0.66
CA GLY A 68 13.84 13.19 0.05
C GLY A 68 14.97 14.00 -0.58
N SER A 69 14.74 15.30 -0.81
CA SER A 69 15.86 16.24 -0.94
C SER A 69 16.38 16.56 0.46
N GLU A 70 17.70 16.52 0.64
CA GLU A 70 18.36 17.09 1.84
C GLU A 70 18.05 18.58 2.01
#